data_AF-A0A651F6C6-F1
#
_entry.id   AF-A0A651F6C6-F1
#
_cell.length_a   1.000
_cell.length_b   1.000
_cell.length_c   1.000
_cell.angle_alpha   90.00
_cell.angle_beta   90.00
_cell.angle_gamma   90.00
#
_symmetry.space_group_name_H-M   'P 1'
#
loop_
_entity.id
_entity.type
_entity.pdbx_description
1 polymer ?
#
loop_
_entity_poly.entity_id
_entity_poly.type
_entity_poly.pdbx_seq_one_letter_code
_entity_poly.pdbx_strand_id
1 'polypeptide(L)'
;MRMEQVMSSFRDLCDHPLAWALLAAAALKAIASTVHYLRCPMMRCGEFPPPELARRLVEAPLLHSPRFLLTMTLGLALSIGGLYTLAHPGYGAFALAAIVVGVFIMVVEPSQLSIDENRLRVAAAQTRDHEHEALALDRLRGAHLERIGLEWMLTAALGVMVWLY
;
A
#
# COMPACT_ATOMS: atom_id res chain seq x y z
N MET A 1 14.49 4.18 -30.64
CA MET A 1 13.11 4.73 -30.68
C MET A 1 12.28 4.45 -29.42
N ARG A 2 11.86 3.22 -29.07
CA ARG A 2 10.99 3.02 -27.86
C ARG A 2 11.65 3.39 -26.52
N MET A 3 12.94 3.11 -26.33
CA MET A 3 13.63 3.38 -25.05
C MET A 3 13.94 4.86 -24.84
N GLU A 4 14.29 5.58 -25.90
CA GLU A 4 14.53 7.03 -25.86
C GLU A 4 13.26 7.81 -25.49
N GLN A 5 12.11 7.35 -25.99
CA GLN A 5 10.81 7.97 -25.71
C GLN A 5 10.35 7.74 -24.25
N VAL A 6 10.71 6.60 -23.66
CA VAL A 6 10.50 6.34 -22.23
C VAL A 6 11.42 7.20 -21.37
N MET A 7 12.71 7.27 -21.71
CA MET A 7 13.67 8.14 -21.02
C MET A 7 13.30 9.63 -21.10
N SER A 8 12.84 10.10 -22.27
CA SER A 8 12.40 11.49 -22.42
C SER A 8 11.15 11.75 -21.57
N SER A 9 10.16 10.85 -21.61
CA SER A 9 8.95 10.97 -20.78
C SER A 9 9.27 10.95 -19.28
N PHE A 10 10.29 10.18 -18.89
CA PHE A 10 10.74 10.08 -17.50
C PHE A 10 11.39 11.38 -17.03
N ARG A 11 12.25 11.98 -17.86
CA ARG A 11 12.81 13.30 -17.59
C ARG A 11 11.72 14.36 -17.52
N ASP A 12 10.81 14.36 -18.49
CA ASP A 12 9.66 15.27 -18.51
C ASP A 12 8.80 15.14 -17.25
N LEU A 13 8.65 13.93 -16.69
CA LEU A 13 7.95 13.72 -15.42
C LEU A 13 8.71 14.32 -14.24
N CYS A 14 10.03 14.12 -14.15
CA CYS A 14 10.85 14.61 -13.03
C CYS A 14 10.88 16.15 -12.99
N ASP A 15 10.93 16.79 -14.16
CA ASP A 15 10.82 18.25 -14.29
C ASP A 15 9.39 18.78 -14.07
N HIS A 16 8.38 17.90 -14.06
CA HIS A 16 6.99 18.29 -13.85
C HIS A 16 6.68 18.46 -12.35
N PRO A 17 5.90 19.48 -11.94
CA PRO A 17 5.44 19.63 -10.55
C PRO A 17 4.63 18.41 -10.03
N LEU A 18 4.21 17.53 -10.93
CA LEU A 18 3.43 16.34 -10.61
C LEU A 18 4.30 15.27 -9.95
N ALA A 19 5.59 15.17 -10.30
CA ALA A 19 6.51 14.27 -9.60
C ALA A 19 6.71 14.66 -8.12
N TRP A 20 6.85 15.95 -7.83
CA TRP A 20 6.89 16.47 -6.47
C TRP A 20 5.59 16.24 -5.70
N ALA A 21 4.44 16.40 -6.37
CA ALA A 21 3.14 16.09 -5.78
C ALA A 21 3.00 14.59 -5.44
N LEU A 22 3.44 13.70 -6.33
CA LEU A 22 3.45 12.25 -6.09
C LEU A 22 4.38 11.88 -4.93
N LEU A 23 5.58 12.48 -4.88
CA LEU A 23 6.52 12.27 -3.79
C LEU A 23 5.94 12.73 -2.44
N ALA A 24 5.33 13.91 -2.40
CA ALA A 24 4.67 14.42 -1.20
C ALA A 24 3.52 13.51 -0.76
N ALA A 25 2.70 13.01 -1.70
CA ALA A 25 1.62 12.09 -1.41
C ALA A 25 2.12 10.73 -0.87
N ALA A 26 3.17 10.17 -1.48
CA ALA A 26 3.80 8.94 -1.03
C ALA A 26 4.40 9.09 0.39
N ALA A 27 5.12 10.19 0.63
CA ALA A 27 5.69 10.50 1.94
C ALA A 27 4.61 10.69 3.01
N LEU A 28 3.53 11.43 2.70
CA LEU A 28 2.41 11.62 3.62
C LEU A 28 1.75 10.27 3.95
N LYS A 29 1.61 9.39 2.97
CA LYS A 29 1.05 8.04 3.17
C LYS A 29 1.96 7.19 4.08
N ALA A 30 3.27 7.16 3.83
CA ALA A 30 4.25 6.46 4.65
C ALA A 30 4.26 6.96 6.11
N ILE A 31 4.20 8.29 6.30
CA ILE A 31 4.07 8.91 7.62
C ILE A 31 2.77 8.48 8.28
N ALA A 32 1.64 8.54 7.57
CA ALA A 32 0.33 8.15 8.11
C ALA A 32 0.32 6.68 8.56
N SER A 33 0.89 5.76 7.78
CA SER A 33 1.01 4.34 8.16
C SER A 33 1.92 4.14 9.36
N THR A 34 3.01 4.90 9.46
CA THR A 34 3.90 4.89 10.63
C THR A 34 3.15 5.37 11.88
N VAL A 35 2.42 6.48 11.79
CA VAL A 35 1.58 7.00 12.90
C VAL A 35 0.51 5.99 13.28
N HIS A 36 -0.12 5.33 12.30
CA HIS A 36 -1.14 4.33 12.55
C HIS A 36 -0.59 3.10 13.29
N TYR A 37 0.62 2.65 12.95
CA TYR A 37 1.33 1.62 13.70
C TYR A 37 1.65 2.07 15.13
N LEU A 38 2.22 3.27 15.30
CA LEU A 38 2.57 3.80 16.63
C LEU A 38 1.36 3.99 17.54
N ARG A 39 0.18 4.28 16.97
CA ARG A 39 -1.09 4.47 17.69
C ARG A 39 -1.99 3.23 17.69
N CYS A 40 -1.53 2.09 17.17
CA CYS A 40 -2.39 0.90 17.07
C CYS A 40 -2.75 0.38 18.49
N PRO A 41 -4.04 0.35 18.86
CA PRO A 41 -4.45 -0.05 20.21
C PRO A 41 -4.16 -1.53 20.50
N MET A 42 -4.26 -2.39 19.49
CA MET A 42 -3.95 -3.82 19.62
C MET A 42 -2.48 -4.09 19.98
N MET A 43 -1.57 -3.17 19.63
CA MET A 43 -0.15 -3.24 19.99
C MET A 43 0.15 -2.68 21.40
N ARG A 44 -0.84 -2.02 22.02
CA ARG A 44 -0.72 -1.34 23.34
C ARG A 44 -1.70 -1.92 24.38
N CYS A 45 -2.14 -3.16 24.21
CA CYS A 45 -3.10 -3.84 25.10
C CYS A 45 -4.50 -3.18 25.15
N GLY A 46 -4.96 -2.59 24.04
CA GLY A 46 -6.26 -1.90 23.94
C GLY A 46 -7.43 -2.80 23.50
N GLU A 47 -8.64 -2.24 23.50
CA GLU A 47 -9.91 -2.92 23.23
C GLU A 47 -9.92 -3.72 21.92
N PHE A 48 -10.38 -4.97 22.02
CA PHE A 48 -10.53 -5.89 20.90
C PHE A 48 -12.00 -5.96 20.47
N PRO A 49 -12.28 -6.14 19.17
CA PRO A 49 -13.64 -6.46 18.73
C PRO A 49 -14.10 -7.77 19.41
N PRO A 50 -15.41 -7.93 19.66
CA PRO A 50 -15.93 -9.09 20.38
C PRO A 50 -15.46 -10.40 19.72
N PRO A 51 -14.86 -11.34 20.47
CA PRO A 51 -14.08 -12.45 19.93
C PRO A 51 -14.92 -13.43 19.11
N GLU A 52 -16.22 -13.55 19.40
CA GLU A 52 -17.16 -14.37 18.63
C GLU A 52 -17.37 -13.85 17.21
N LEU A 53 -17.39 -12.52 17.05
CA LEU A 53 -17.55 -11.87 15.75
C LEU A 53 -16.24 -11.97 14.95
N ALA A 54 -15.09 -11.85 15.62
CA ALA A 54 -13.78 -12.04 15.01
C ALA A 54 -13.58 -13.47 14.48
N ARG A 55 -13.98 -14.51 15.24
CA ARG A 55 -13.91 -15.91 14.79
C ARG A 55 -14.78 -16.15 13.55
N ARG A 56 -16.03 -15.67 13.55
CA ARG A 56 -16.93 -15.79 12.40
C ARG A 56 -16.38 -15.12 11.15
N LEU A 57 -15.70 -13.99 11.29
CA LEU A 57 -15.08 -13.28 10.17
C LEU A 57 -13.82 -13.98 9.66
N VAL A 58 -13.01 -14.59 10.54
CA VAL A 58 -11.84 -15.38 10.14
C VAL A 58 -12.25 -16.67 9.40
N GLU A 59 -13.39 -17.26 9.77
CA GLU A 59 -13.92 -18.48 9.14
C GLU A 59 -14.78 -18.21 7.89
N ALA A 60 -15.06 -16.94 7.58
CA ALA A 60 -15.89 -16.59 6.43
C ALA A 60 -15.14 -16.86 5.11
N PRO A 61 -15.76 -17.53 4.11
CA PRO A 61 -15.12 -17.83 2.83
C PRO A 61 -14.82 -16.59 1.97
N LEU A 62 -15.40 -15.43 2.32
CA LEU A 62 -15.22 -14.15 1.64
C LEU A 62 -14.73 -13.09 2.63
N LEU A 63 -13.50 -13.23 3.10
CA LEU A 63 -12.81 -12.21 3.91
C LEU A 63 -12.44 -10.94 3.12
N HIS A 64 -12.61 -10.94 1.80
CA HIS A 64 -12.13 -9.87 0.94
C HIS A 64 -13.12 -8.70 0.93
N SER A 65 -12.69 -7.55 1.45
CA SER A 65 -13.46 -6.32 1.41
C SER A 65 -13.71 -5.91 -0.06
N PRO A 66 -14.95 -5.53 -0.46
CA PRO A 66 -15.22 -5.01 -1.81
C PRO A 66 -14.34 -3.79 -2.14
N ARG A 67 -13.88 -3.06 -1.11
CA ARG A 67 -12.89 -1.99 -1.25
C ARG A 67 -11.56 -2.49 -1.85
N PHE A 68 -11.07 -3.67 -1.45
CA PHE A 68 -9.84 -4.24 -1.99
C PHE A 68 -9.98 -4.53 -3.49
N LEU A 69 -11.08 -5.14 -3.91
CA LEU A 69 -11.34 -5.42 -5.33
C LEU A 69 -11.44 -4.13 -6.16
N LEU A 70 -12.12 -3.10 -5.65
CA LEU A 70 -12.24 -1.81 -6.33
C LEU A 70 -10.89 -1.08 -6.43
N THR A 71 -10.08 -1.11 -5.37
CA THR A 71 -8.76 -0.46 -5.37
C THR A 71 -7.77 -1.20 -6.27
N MET A 72 -7.76 -2.52 -6.26
CA MET A 72 -6.93 -3.32 -7.16
C MET A 72 -7.32 -3.15 -8.62
N THR A 73 -8.62 -3.13 -8.94
CA THR A 73 -9.08 -2.87 -10.32
C THR A 73 -8.73 -1.45 -10.77
N LEU A 74 -8.81 -0.46 -9.89
CA LEU A 74 -8.35 0.90 -10.17
C LEU A 74 -6.84 0.94 -10.43
N GLY A 75 -6.02 0.29 -9.59
CA GLY A 75 -4.56 0.23 -9.77
C GLY A 75 -4.16 -0.42 -11.10
N LEU A 76 -4.87 -1.49 -11.48
CA LEU A 76 -4.69 -2.16 -12.76
C LEU A 76 -5.11 -1.25 -13.92
N ALA A 77 -6.27 -0.60 -13.83
CA ALA A 77 -6.77 0.31 -14.86
C ALA A 77 -5.83 1.51 -15.08
N LEU A 78 -5.27 2.08 -14.01
CA LEU A 78 -4.29 3.15 -14.08
C LEU A 78 -2.99 2.69 -14.75
N SER A 79 -2.51 1.49 -14.43
CA SER A 79 -1.28 0.95 -15.00
C SER A 79 -1.42 0.63 -16.48
N ILE A 80 -2.52 -0.04 -16.87
CA ILE A 80 -2.81 -0.37 -18.27
C ILE A 80 -3.10 0.91 -19.06
N GLY A 81 -3.92 1.80 -18.49
CA GLY A 81 -4.26 3.08 -19.11
C GLY A 81 -3.03 3.97 -19.33
N GLY A 82 -2.16 4.05 -18.33
CA GLY A 82 -0.88 4.75 -18.44
C GLY A 82 0.04 4.13 -19.50
N LEU A 83 0.10 2.80 -19.59
CA LEU A 83 0.89 2.14 -20.65
C LEU A 83 0.35 2.45 -22.05
N TYR A 84 -0.97 2.51 -22.22
CA TYR A 84 -1.60 2.85 -23.49
C TYR A 84 -1.39 4.32 -23.89
N THR A 85 -1.47 5.24 -22.91
CA THR A 85 -1.25 6.67 -23.16
C THR A 85 0.22 7.01 -23.37
N LEU A 86 1.16 6.17 -22.91
CA LEU A 86 2.59 6.34 -23.17
C LEU A 86 2.93 6.29 -24.67
N ALA A 87 2.09 5.65 -25.48
CA ALA A 87 2.25 5.62 -26.94
C ALA A 87 1.83 6.94 -27.62
N HIS A 88 1.16 7.85 -26.92
CA HIS A 88 0.66 9.10 -27.49
C HIS A 88 1.63 10.25 -27.21
N PRO A 89 2.07 11.00 -28.24
CA PRO A 89 2.96 12.14 -28.06
C PRO A 89 2.30 13.24 -27.22
N GLY A 90 3.02 13.78 -26.23
CA GLY A 90 2.56 14.87 -25.36
C GLY A 90 1.94 14.45 -24.03
N TYR A 91 1.71 13.15 -23.78
CA TYR A 91 1.14 12.65 -22.53
C TYR A 91 2.13 11.86 -21.66
N GLY A 92 3.43 11.86 -22.00
CA GLY A 92 4.45 11.03 -21.36
C GLY A 92 4.51 11.14 -19.83
N ALA A 93 4.52 12.37 -19.31
CA ALA A 93 4.55 12.60 -17.85
C ALA A 93 3.29 12.05 -17.14
N PHE A 94 2.10 12.32 -17.67
CA PHE A 94 0.84 11.83 -17.10
C PHE A 94 0.70 10.31 -17.20
N ALA A 95 1.15 9.73 -18.31
CA ALA A 95 1.18 8.29 -18.52
C ALA A 95 2.06 7.58 -17.48
N LEU A 96 3.28 8.09 -17.26
CA LEU A 96 4.19 7.56 -16.24
C LEU A 96 3.66 7.77 -14.83
N ALA A 97 3.08 8.93 -14.53
CA ALA A 97 2.44 9.19 -13.25
C ALA A 97 1.31 8.20 -12.96
N ALA A 98 0.45 7.91 -13.94
CA ALA A 98 -0.62 6.93 -13.80
C ALA A 98 -0.07 5.52 -13.55
N ILE A 99 1.02 5.13 -14.23
CA ILE A 99 1.69 3.85 -13.99
C ILE A 99 2.24 3.79 -12.56
N VAL A 100 2.97 4.81 -12.12
CA VAL A 100 3.56 4.87 -10.76
C VAL A 100 2.47 4.76 -9.69
N VAL A 101 1.38 5.52 -9.82
CA VAL A 101 0.25 5.46 -8.89
C VAL A 101 -0.42 4.08 -8.91
N GLY A 102 -0.63 3.51 -10.10
CA GLY A 102 -1.24 2.20 -10.25
C GLY A 102 -0.41 1.10 -9.58
N VAL A 103 0.89 1.09 -9.82
CA VAL A 103 1.85 0.15 -9.17
C VAL A 103 1.87 0.36 -7.66
N PHE A 104 1.89 1.61 -7.19
CA PHE A 104 1.85 1.91 -5.76
C PHE A 104 0.61 1.32 -5.09
N ILE A 105 -0.57 1.47 -5.69
CA ILE A 105 -1.82 0.88 -5.17
C ILE A 105 -1.72 -0.63 -5.11
N MET A 106 -1.24 -1.27 -6.18
CA MET A 106 -1.13 -2.73 -6.27
C MET A 106 -0.13 -3.32 -5.28
N VAL A 107 0.88 -2.56 -4.85
CA VAL A 107 1.85 -2.99 -3.82
C VAL A 107 1.32 -2.74 -2.41
N VAL A 108 0.70 -1.58 -2.17
CA VAL A 108 0.31 -1.16 -0.81
C VAL A 108 -0.98 -1.83 -0.34
N GLU A 109 -2.00 -2.00 -1.19
CA GLU A 109 -3.29 -2.52 -0.72
C GLU A 109 -3.29 -3.98 -0.26
N PRO A 110 -2.53 -4.92 -0.85
CA PRO A 110 -2.36 -6.26 -0.28
C PRO A 110 -1.77 -6.23 1.14
N SER A 111 -0.83 -5.32 1.41
CA SER A 111 -0.24 -5.17 2.75
C SER A 111 -1.25 -4.62 3.76
N GLN A 112 -2.16 -3.75 3.32
CA GLN A 112 -3.26 -3.27 4.17
C GLN A 112 -4.25 -4.38 4.51
N LEU A 113 -4.62 -5.20 3.53
CA LEU A 113 -5.48 -6.36 3.75
C LEU A 113 -4.84 -7.35 4.73
N SER A 114 -3.53 -7.62 4.59
CA SER A 114 -2.77 -8.46 5.52
C SER A 114 -2.82 -7.95 6.97
N ILE A 115 -2.72 -6.63 7.19
CA ILE A 115 -2.87 -6.05 8.53
C ILE A 115 -4.28 -6.29 9.07
N ASP A 116 -5.32 -6.05 8.27
CA ASP A 116 -6.72 -6.23 8.69
C ASP A 116 -7.03 -7.70 9.02
N GLU A 117 -6.52 -8.65 8.22
CA GLU A 117 -6.61 -10.08 8.51
C GLU A 117 -5.87 -10.47 9.80
N ASN A 118 -4.65 -9.97 10.00
CA ASN A 118 -3.89 -10.27 11.21
C ASN A 118 -4.53 -9.65 12.47
N ARG A 119 -5.20 -8.49 12.36
CA ARG A 119 -6.00 -7.92 13.46
C ARG A 119 -7.15 -8.83 13.86
N LEU A 120 -7.88 -9.39 12.89
CA LEU A 120 -8.95 -10.34 13.15
C LEU A 120 -8.41 -11.62 13.81
N ARG A 121 -7.24 -12.10 13.38
CA ARG A 121 -6.57 -13.27 14.00
C ARG A 121 -6.15 -13.01 15.44
N VAL A 122 -5.62 -11.83 15.75
CA VAL A 122 -5.30 -11.44 17.14
C VAL A 122 -6.57 -11.44 17.99
N ALA A 123 -7.64 -10.79 17.54
CA ALA A 123 -8.92 -10.77 18.26
C ALA A 123 -9.53 -12.17 18.47
N ALA A 124 -9.38 -13.06 17.49
CA ALA A 124 -9.85 -14.45 17.60
C ALA A 124 -9.00 -15.31 18.56
N ALA A 125 -7.69 -15.02 18.67
CA ALA A 125 -6.74 -15.80 19.47
C ALA A 125 -6.86 -15.57 20.99
N GLN A 126 -7.42 -14.42 21.42
CA GLN A 126 -7.56 -14.05 22.84
C GLN A 126 -8.37 -15.04 23.70
N THR A 127 -9.18 -15.88 23.07
CA THR A 127 -10.09 -16.82 23.74
C THR A 127 -9.57 -18.25 23.77
N ARG A 128 -8.33 -18.50 23.32
CA ARG A 128 -7.74 -19.85 23.28
C ARG A 128 -6.61 -20.03 24.29
N ASP A 129 -5.51 -19.29 24.15
CA ASP A 129 -4.32 -19.46 24.97
C ASP A 129 -3.34 -18.28 24.80
N HIS A 130 -2.53 -18.00 25.83
CA HIS A 130 -1.57 -16.89 25.83
C HIS A 130 -0.47 -17.05 24.76
N GLU A 131 -0.06 -18.28 24.46
CA GLU A 131 0.92 -18.55 23.39
C GLU A 131 0.38 -18.22 22.00
N HIS A 132 -0.91 -18.51 21.76
CA HIS A 132 -1.56 -18.25 20.48
C HIS A 132 -1.79 -16.74 20.26
N GLU A 133 -2.09 -16.01 21.34
CA GLU A 133 -2.19 -14.56 21.32
C GLU A 133 -0.83 -13.89 21.02
N ALA A 134 0.24 -14.34 21.68
CA ALA A 134 1.59 -13.82 21.46
C ALA A 134 2.05 -14.01 20.00
N LEU A 135 1.80 -15.19 19.42
CA LEU A 135 2.13 -15.48 18.02
C LEU A 135 1.30 -14.62 17.04
N ALA A 136 0.02 -14.38 17.33
CA ALA A 136 -0.83 -13.55 16.49
C ALA A 136 -0.38 -12.07 16.52
N LEU A 137 0.03 -11.58 17.69
CA LEU A 137 0.56 -10.22 17.86
C LEU A 137 1.89 -10.04 17.11
N ASP A 138 2.78 -11.02 17.14
CA ASP A 138 4.05 -10.95 16.41
C ASP A 138 3.83 -10.91 14.89
N ARG A 139 2.87 -11.69 14.37
CA ARG A 139 2.46 -11.62 12.94
C ARG A 139 1.88 -10.26 12.58
N LEU A 140 1.03 -9.68 13.43
CA LEU A 140 0.48 -8.35 13.22
C LEU A 140 1.58 -7.28 13.20
N ARG A 141 2.56 -7.39 14.10
CA ARG A 141 3.74 -6.52 14.12
C ARG A 141 4.56 -6.65 12.84
N GLY A 142 4.83 -7.87 12.41
CA GLY A 142 5.52 -8.16 11.15
C GLY A 142 4.83 -7.52 9.95
N ALA A 143 3.51 -7.69 9.82
CA ALA A 143 2.73 -7.11 8.73
C ALA A 143 2.77 -5.56 8.72
N HIS A 144 2.73 -4.94 9.91
CA HIS A 144 2.89 -3.49 10.01
C HIS A 144 4.27 -3.01 9.59
N LEU A 145 5.33 -3.68 10.05
CA LEU A 145 6.71 -3.32 9.71
C LEU A 145 7.01 -3.54 8.22
N GLU A 146 6.51 -4.63 7.64
CA GLU A 146 6.61 -4.91 6.21
C GLU A 146 5.96 -3.81 5.38
N ARG A 147 4.72 -3.43 5.71
CA ARG A 147 4.02 -2.32 5.03
C ARG A 147 4.78 -1.01 5.12
N ILE A 148 5.21 -0.64 6.32
CA ILE A 148 5.97 0.61 6.55
C ILE A 148 7.27 0.58 5.73
N GLY A 149 7.98 -0.55 5.74
CA GLY A 149 9.19 -0.77 4.96
C GLY A 149 8.95 -0.58 3.46
N LEU A 150 7.88 -1.19 2.91
CA LEU A 150 7.51 -1.04 1.51
C LEU A 150 7.15 0.40 1.14
N GLU A 151 6.33 1.08 1.95
CA GLU A 151 5.92 2.47 1.68
C GLU A 151 7.12 3.44 1.74
N TRP A 152 8.02 3.28 2.73
CA TRP A 152 9.24 4.08 2.80
C TRP A 152 10.24 3.76 1.70
N MET A 153 10.39 2.48 1.32
CA MET A 153 11.25 2.09 0.19
C MET A 153 10.75 2.67 -1.13
N LEU A 154 9.43 2.62 -1.39
CA LEU A 154 8.83 3.24 -2.58
C LEU A 154 8.98 4.76 -2.57
N THR A 155 8.76 5.40 -1.43
CA THR A 155 8.95 6.85 -1.26
C THR A 155 10.40 7.24 -1.49
N ALA A 156 11.36 6.47 -0.95
CA ALA A 156 12.78 6.71 -1.13
C ALA A 156 13.20 6.50 -2.60
N ALA A 157 12.73 5.43 -3.25
CA ALA A 157 13.00 5.18 -4.66
C ALA A 157 12.45 6.32 -5.54
N LEU A 158 11.23 6.80 -5.27
CA LEU A 158 10.65 7.95 -5.96
C LEU A 158 11.45 9.23 -5.68
N GLY A 159 11.86 9.47 -4.44
CA GLY A 159 12.68 10.63 -4.07
C GLY A 159 14.04 10.64 -4.75
N VAL A 160 14.71 9.49 -4.82
CA VAL A 160 15.97 9.32 -5.56
C VAL A 160 15.75 9.59 -7.05
N MET A 161 14.66 9.09 -7.63
CA MET A 161 14.32 9.34 -9.03
C MET A 161 14.11 10.83 -9.31
N VAL A 162 13.30 11.53 -8.50
CA VAL A 162 13.02 12.96 -8.66
C VAL A 162 14.24 13.84 -8.38
N TRP A 163 15.16 13.39 -7.53
CA TRP A 163 16.35 14.17 -7.19
C TRP A 163 17.50 14.02 -8.20
N LEU A 164 17.63 12.84 -8.84
CA LEU A 164 18.72 12.54 -9.77
C LEU A 164 18.44 12.94 -11.23
N TYR A 165 17.17 13.06 -11.62
CA TYR A 165 16.75 13.28 -13.01
C TYR A 165 15.97 14.57 -13.16
#